data_AF-A0A820JCF1-F1
#
_entry.id   AF-A0A820JCF1-F1
#
_cell.length_a   1.000
_cell.length_b   1.000
_cell.length_c   1.000
_cell.angle_alpha   90.00
_cell.angle_beta   90.00
_cell.angle_gamma   90.00
#
_symmetry.space_group_name_H-M   'P 1'
#
loop_
_entity.id
_entity.type
_entity.pdbx_description
1 polymer ?
#
loop_
_entity_poly.entity_id
_entity_poly.type
_entity_poly.pdbx_seq_one_letter_code
_entity_poly.pdbx_strand_id
1 'polypeptide(L)'
;SSNLPSYKTLNNIIQIIKNYSDHHGRTLSTAFLALPSKIDYPDYYEIIQRPIDLKRIESRQYISINELSNDLQLMFDNACLYNEPGSTIYRDALSLQNVFLNQRKKFLNTQLNVQSLIQDLLWDLFIQTFNAEDSQGRFYTDSFTDFSEQVENEPFDIVYTFDLIKQNLNQRRYHRLDVFQDDLFRVFERARKLNNVDSQIYQDTIQLQRFYIHLRDDVCNHGNLLRSPALLFTENCLQQELARERTEKDTVVS
;
A
#
# COMPACT_ATOMS: atom_id res chain seq x y z
N SER A 1 -17.32 7.24 2.85
CA SER A 1 -17.49 7.83 4.18
C SER A 1 -16.14 7.95 4.85
N SER A 2 -15.87 9.10 5.43
CA SER A 2 -14.57 9.76 5.55
C SER A 2 -13.55 9.07 6.47
N ASN A 3 -12.29 9.04 6.01
CA ASN A 3 -11.06 8.62 6.72
C ASN A 3 -10.70 9.55 7.91
N LEU A 4 -11.69 10.09 8.65
CA LEU A 4 -11.37 10.85 9.83
C LEU A 4 -10.65 9.95 10.85
N PRO A 5 -9.56 10.42 11.47
CA PRO A 5 -8.97 9.74 12.62
C PRO A 5 -10.07 9.46 13.64
N SER A 6 -10.22 8.22 14.09
CA SER A 6 -11.07 8.01 15.25
C SER A 6 -10.42 8.76 16.42
N TYR A 7 -11.19 9.62 17.10
CA TYR A 7 -10.76 10.32 18.32
C TYR A 7 -10.08 9.36 19.32
N LYS A 8 -10.54 8.10 19.37
CA LYS A 8 -9.93 7.02 20.15
C LYS A 8 -8.48 6.74 19.75
N THR A 9 -8.16 6.73 18.45
CA THR A 9 -6.81 6.47 17.95
C THR A 9 -5.86 7.60 18.32
N LEU A 10 -6.27 8.86 18.18
CA LEU A 10 -5.46 10.01 18.57
C LEU A 10 -5.21 10.03 20.09
N ASN A 11 -6.24 9.75 20.88
CA ASN A 11 -6.10 9.61 22.33
C ASN A 11 -5.15 8.47 22.72
N ASN A 12 -5.17 7.35 21.99
CA ASN A 12 -4.24 6.25 22.25
C ASN A 12 -2.78 6.69 22.05
N ILE A 13 -2.49 7.53 21.06
CA ILE A 13 -1.14 8.09 20.87
C ILE A 13 -0.73 8.92 22.09
N ILE A 14 -1.63 9.78 22.60
CA ILE A 14 -1.38 10.57 23.81
C ILE A 14 -1.08 9.65 25.01
N GLN A 15 -1.86 8.59 25.19
CA GLN A 15 -1.64 7.63 26.29
C GLN A 15 -0.32 6.88 26.14
N ILE A 16 0.10 6.54 24.92
CA ILE A 16 1.42 5.93 24.69
C ILE A 16 2.54 6.88 25.12
N ILE A 17 2.45 8.17 24.77
CA ILE A 17 3.45 9.17 25.17
C ILE A 17 3.47 9.37 26.68
N LYS A 18 2.29 9.50 27.30
CA LYS A 18 2.14 9.70 28.75
C LYS A 18 2.65 8.53 29.59
N ASN A 19 2.54 7.30 29.09
CA ASN A 19 2.93 6.11 29.85
C ASN A 19 4.28 5.54 29.40
N TYR A 20 4.97 6.20 28.46
CA TYR A 20 6.26 5.74 27.97
C TYR A 20 7.31 5.75 29.08
N SER A 21 7.99 4.61 29.24
CA SER A 21 8.96 4.40 30.31
C SER A 21 10.30 3.92 29.74
N ASP A 22 11.40 4.30 30.38
CA ASP A 22 12.72 3.76 30.04
C ASP A 22 12.89 2.31 30.52
N HIS A 23 14.04 1.72 30.21
CA HIS A 23 14.41 0.36 30.60
C HIS A 23 14.48 0.14 32.12
N HIS A 24 14.48 1.20 32.92
CA HIS A 24 14.41 1.13 34.38
C HIS A 24 12.98 1.32 34.91
N GLY A 25 11.98 1.46 34.03
CA GLY A 25 10.58 1.65 34.40
C GLY A 25 10.24 3.08 34.83
N ARG A 26 11.14 4.05 34.66
CA ARG A 26 10.84 5.46 34.94
C ARG A 26 10.01 6.03 33.80
N THR A 27 8.88 6.63 34.13
CA THR A 27 8.04 7.34 33.15
C THR A 27 8.64 8.69 32.78
N LEU A 28 8.93 8.87 31.49
CA LEU A 28 9.64 10.05 30.98
C LEU A 28 8.77 11.32 30.98
N SER A 29 7.45 11.17 30.86
CA SER A 29 6.54 12.31 30.74
C SER A 29 6.28 13.04 32.06
N THR A 30 6.81 12.56 33.18
CA THR A 30 6.51 13.08 34.53
C THR A 30 6.70 14.60 34.63
N ALA A 31 7.81 15.13 34.10
CA ALA A 31 8.11 16.57 34.11
C ALA A 31 7.25 17.39 33.12
N PHE A 32 6.54 16.73 32.21
CA PHE A 32 5.72 17.36 31.16
C PHE A 32 4.24 17.40 31.54
N LEU A 33 3.83 16.76 32.64
CA LEU A 33 2.42 16.64 33.04
C LEU A 33 1.80 17.98 33.39
N ALA A 34 2.55 18.91 33.97
CA ALA A 34 2.06 20.23 34.35
C ALA A 34 3.15 21.28 34.12
N LEU A 35 2.75 22.49 33.74
CA LEU A 35 3.67 23.61 33.63
C LEU A 35 4.36 23.93 34.97
N PRO A 36 5.59 24.47 34.94
CA PRO A 36 6.22 25.05 36.13
C PRO A 36 5.34 26.12 36.78
N SER A 37 5.44 26.30 38.10
CA SER A 37 4.73 27.36 38.80
C SER A 37 5.24 28.74 38.34
N LYS A 38 4.33 29.65 37.96
CA LYS A 38 4.67 31.04 37.59
C LYS A 38 5.36 31.82 38.71
N ILE A 39 5.06 31.47 39.96
CA ILE A 39 5.62 32.16 41.13
C ILE A 39 7.05 31.68 41.36
N ASP A 40 7.28 30.37 41.22
CA ASP A 40 8.58 29.76 41.52
C ASP A 40 9.56 29.85 40.33
N TYR A 41 9.03 29.93 39.10
CA TYR A 41 9.79 29.99 37.85
C TYR A 41 9.28 31.12 36.94
N PRO A 42 9.43 32.40 37.34
CA PRO A 42 8.98 33.52 36.53
C PRO A 42 9.75 33.63 35.19
N ASP A 43 11.05 33.32 35.20
CA ASP A 43 11.96 33.30 34.05
C ASP A 43 11.54 32.32 32.95
N TYR A 44 10.96 31.17 33.32
CA TYR A 44 10.36 30.25 32.36
C TYR A 44 9.33 30.95 31.46
N TYR A 45 8.53 31.84 32.02
CA TYR A 45 7.47 32.56 31.30
C TYR A 45 7.98 33.80 30.57
N GLU A 46 9.20 34.24 30.83
CA GLU A 46 9.89 35.27 30.03
C GLU A 46 10.49 34.66 28.76
N ILE A 47 11.04 33.45 28.88
CA ILE A 47 11.68 32.72 27.75
C ILE A 47 10.63 32.03 26.88
N ILE A 48 9.69 31.30 27.49
CA ILE A 48 8.72 30.46 26.78
C ILE A 48 7.46 31.24 26.42
N GLN A 49 7.36 31.58 25.13
CA GLN A 49 6.27 32.39 24.57
C GLN A 49 4.90 31.69 24.60
N ARG A 50 4.88 30.36 24.40
CA ARG A 50 3.63 29.57 24.34
C ARG A 50 3.72 28.34 25.25
N PRO A 51 3.56 28.51 26.57
CA PRO A 51 3.57 27.39 27.51
C PRO A 51 2.44 26.40 27.24
N ILE A 52 2.78 25.12 27.21
CA ILE A 52 1.84 23.99 27.11
C ILE A 52 2.34 22.81 27.94
N ASP A 53 1.42 22.03 28.50
CA ASP A 53 1.71 20.80 29.22
C ASP A 53 0.87 19.62 28.68
N LEU A 54 1.27 18.41 29.06
CA LEU A 54 0.65 17.19 28.59
C LEU A 54 -0.78 17.00 29.12
N LYS A 55 -1.12 17.54 30.30
CA LYS A 55 -2.51 17.52 30.81
C LYS A 55 -3.44 18.30 29.89
N ARG A 56 -3.00 19.48 29.42
CA ARG A 56 -3.77 20.30 28.49
C ARG A 56 -3.93 19.58 27.14
N ILE A 57 -2.87 18.96 26.64
CA ILE A 57 -2.92 18.13 25.42
C ILE A 57 -3.91 16.97 25.60
N GLU A 58 -3.85 16.25 26.72
CA GLU A 58 -4.75 15.13 27.01
C GLU A 58 -6.22 15.54 27.11
N SER A 59 -6.51 16.75 27.61
CA SER A 59 -7.88 17.26 27.72
C SER A 59 -8.48 17.75 26.40
N ARG A 60 -7.65 18.00 25.38
CA ARG A 60 -8.09 18.56 24.10
C ARG A 60 -8.60 17.45 23.17
N GLN A 61 -9.72 17.73 22.49
CA GLN A 61 -10.20 16.88 21.39
C GLN A 61 -9.53 17.29 20.08
N TYR A 62 -8.64 16.43 19.58
CA TYR A 62 -8.01 16.63 18.27
C TYR A 62 -8.84 15.97 17.19
N ILE A 63 -9.02 16.68 16.07
CA ILE A 63 -9.73 16.15 14.89
C ILE A 63 -8.76 15.68 13.80
N SER A 64 -7.48 15.99 13.93
CA SER A 64 -6.42 15.52 13.04
C SER A 64 -5.11 15.20 13.76
N ILE A 65 -4.31 14.30 13.17
CA ILE A 65 -2.97 14.00 13.66
C ILE A 65 -2.03 15.21 13.57
N ASN A 66 -2.29 16.14 12.65
CA ASN A 66 -1.49 17.35 12.48
C ASN A 66 -1.70 18.32 13.66
N GLU A 67 -2.94 18.49 14.14
CA GLU A 67 -3.20 19.33 15.32
C GLU A 67 -2.52 18.76 16.57
N LEU A 68 -2.62 17.44 16.79
CA LEU A 68 -1.92 16.76 17.88
C LEU A 68 -0.40 16.92 17.74
N SER A 69 0.12 16.77 16.53
CA SER A 69 1.54 16.94 16.22
C SER A 69 2.04 18.33 16.57
N ASN A 70 1.27 19.38 16.29
CA ASN A 70 1.69 20.76 16.57
C ASN A 70 1.82 21.03 18.07
N ASP A 71 0.86 20.54 18.88
CA ASP A 71 0.88 20.76 20.33
C ASP A 71 1.97 19.93 21.03
N LEU A 72 2.15 18.65 20.63
CA LEU A 72 3.24 17.82 21.17
C LEU A 72 4.61 18.36 20.78
N GLN A 73 4.78 18.79 19.53
CA GLN A 73 6.03 19.38 19.05
C GLN A 73 6.35 20.67 19.84
N LEU A 74 5.37 21.54 20.04
CA LEU A 74 5.54 22.74 20.86
C LEU A 74 5.96 22.41 22.30
N MET A 75 5.37 21.39 22.91
CA MET A 75 5.75 20.94 24.26
C MET A 75 7.22 20.48 24.33
N PHE A 76 7.66 19.70 23.34
CA PHE A 76 9.05 19.22 23.28
C PHE A 76 10.04 20.36 22.97
N ASP A 77 9.69 21.27 22.05
CA ASP A 77 10.51 22.42 21.69
C ASP A 77 10.68 23.38 22.86
N ASN A 78 9.60 23.67 23.60
CA ASN A 78 9.68 24.47 24.82
C ASN A 78 10.61 23.84 25.86
N ALA A 79 10.53 22.51 26.04
CA ALA A 79 11.39 21.81 26.97
C ALA A 79 12.86 21.87 26.52
N CYS A 80 13.14 21.73 25.22
CA CYS A 80 14.49 21.82 24.67
C CYS A 80 15.05 23.26 24.67
N LEU A 81 14.18 24.26 24.56
CA LEU A 81 14.55 25.67 24.59
C LEU A 81 14.92 26.14 26.00
N TYR A 82 14.15 25.73 27.00
CA TYR A 82 14.37 26.17 28.39
C TYR A 82 15.42 25.35 29.13
N ASN A 83 15.50 24.04 28.88
CA ASN A 83 16.40 23.15 29.64
C ASN A 83 17.74 22.98 28.91
N GLU A 84 18.82 22.94 29.70
CA GLU A 84 20.17 22.75 29.16
C GLU A 84 20.30 21.46 28.34
N PRO A 85 21.00 21.51 27.20
CA PRO A 85 21.39 20.31 26.46
C PRO A 85 22.10 19.30 27.36
N GLY A 86 21.63 18.05 27.35
CA GLY A 86 22.16 16.98 28.20
C GLY A 86 21.49 16.84 29.57
N SER A 87 20.65 17.80 29.99
CA SER A 87 19.78 17.61 31.15
C SER A 87 18.79 16.45 30.93
N THR A 88 18.26 15.90 32.03
CA THR A 88 17.30 14.79 31.96
C THR A 88 16.03 15.18 31.21
N ILE A 89 15.47 16.37 31.47
CA ILE A 89 14.25 16.85 30.81
C ILE A 89 14.49 17.04 29.30
N TYR A 90 15.64 17.58 28.90
CA TYR A 90 16.00 17.72 27.49
C TYR A 90 16.07 16.36 26.78
N ARG A 91 16.76 15.38 27.38
CA ARG A 91 16.86 14.02 26.82
C ARG A 91 15.52 13.29 26.78
N ASP A 92 14.68 13.49 27.80
CA ASP A 92 13.34 12.93 27.86
C ASP A 92 12.45 13.52 26.77
N ALA A 93 12.55 14.84 26.49
CA ALA A 93 11.81 15.50 25.42
C ALA A 93 12.15 14.89 24.05
N LEU A 94 13.44 14.73 23.73
CA LEU A 94 13.89 14.11 22.48
C LEU A 94 13.44 12.65 22.38
N SER A 95 13.49 11.91 23.48
CA SER A 95 13.05 10.50 23.52
C SER A 95 11.55 10.39 23.25
N LEU A 96 10.73 11.19 23.92
CA LEU A 96 9.28 11.22 23.72
C LEU A 96 8.90 11.73 22.32
N GLN A 97 9.65 12.69 21.77
CA GLN A 97 9.47 13.13 20.39
C GLN A 97 9.70 11.98 19.39
N ASN A 98 10.76 11.18 19.59
CA ASN A 98 11.01 9.99 18.77
C ASN A 98 9.89 8.94 18.89
N VAL A 99 9.37 8.72 20.11
CA VAL A 99 8.20 7.85 20.32
C VAL A 99 7.00 8.38 19.54
N PHE A 100 6.73 9.68 19.60
CA PHE A 100 5.63 10.31 18.88
C PHE A 100 5.77 10.16 17.36
N LEU A 101 6.95 10.44 16.80
CA LEU A 101 7.21 10.29 15.37
C LEU A 101 6.95 8.85 14.89
N ASN A 102 7.35 7.85 15.69
CA ASN A 102 7.06 6.44 15.39
C ASN A 102 5.56 6.14 15.42
N GLN A 103 4.81 6.66 16.40
CA GLN A 103 3.36 6.49 16.45
C GLN A 103 2.66 7.23 15.30
N ARG A 104 3.12 8.42 14.93
CA ARG A 104 2.62 9.18 13.77
C ARG A 104 2.79 8.40 12.48
N LYS A 105 3.97 7.79 12.26
CA LYS A 105 4.22 6.95 11.09
C LYS A 105 3.28 5.75 11.04
N LYS A 106 3.09 5.05 12.17
CA LYS A 106 2.10 3.95 12.27
C LYS A 106 0.68 4.43 11.96
N PHE A 107 0.29 5.57 12.53
CA PHE A 107 -1.02 6.18 12.30
C PHE A 107 -1.26 6.46 10.81
N LEU A 108 -0.30 7.11 10.13
CA LEU A 108 -0.38 7.41 8.70
C LEU A 108 -0.42 6.13 7.85
N ASN A 109 0.37 5.12 8.20
CA ASN A 109 0.35 3.82 7.54
C ASN A 109 -0.98 3.07 7.74
N THR A 110 -1.65 3.24 8.88
CA THR A 110 -2.99 2.66 9.10
C THR A 110 -4.10 3.44 8.43
N GLN A 111 -3.92 4.74 8.20
CA GLN A 111 -4.86 5.56 7.42
C GLN A 111 -4.76 5.30 5.92
N LEU A 112 -3.57 4.95 5.42
CA LEU A 112 -3.40 4.33 4.12
C LEU A 112 -3.94 2.91 4.20
N ASN A 113 -5.14 2.66 3.67
CA ASN A 113 -5.63 1.30 3.55
C ASN A 113 -4.80 0.58 2.49
N VAL A 114 -3.71 -0.07 2.91
CA VAL A 114 -2.82 -0.85 2.04
C VAL A 114 -3.62 -1.82 1.19
N GLN A 115 -4.67 -2.42 1.75
CA GLN A 115 -5.54 -3.32 1.00
C GLN A 115 -6.28 -2.58 -0.12
N SER A 116 -6.74 -1.35 0.10
CA SER A 116 -7.35 -0.52 -0.96
C SER A 116 -6.32 -0.12 -2.01
N LEU A 117 -5.11 0.26 -1.61
CA LEU A 117 -4.03 0.58 -2.57
C LEU A 117 -3.68 -0.64 -3.44
N ILE A 118 -3.67 -1.84 -2.86
CA ILE A 118 -3.53 -3.07 -3.62
C ILE A 118 -4.73 -3.27 -4.56
N GLN A 119 -5.98 -3.07 -4.11
CA GLN A 119 -7.13 -3.16 -5.02
C GLN A 119 -7.02 -2.19 -6.20
N ASP A 120 -6.63 -0.94 -5.93
CA ASP A 120 -6.49 0.10 -6.95
C ASP A 120 -5.35 -0.24 -7.93
N LEU A 121 -4.24 -0.76 -7.43
CA LEU A 121 -3.14 -1.29 -8.24
C LEU A 121 -3.59 -2.42 -9.16
N LEU A 122 -4.28 -3.43 -8.62
CA LEU A 122 -4.72 -4.58 -9.41
C LEU A 122 -5.77 -4.18 -10.46
N TRP A 123 -6.65 -3.24 -10.11
CA TRP A 123 -7.61 -2.66 -11.05
C TRP A 123 -6.92 -1.93 -12.19
N ASP A 124 -5.93 -1.09 -11.89
CA ASP A 124 -5.18 -0.32 -12.88
C ASP A 124 -4.39 -1.24 -13.83
N LEU A 125 -3.68 -2.24 -13.28
CA LEU A 125 -3.00 -3.26 -14.06
C LEU A 125 -3.96 -3.99 -15.01
N PHE A 126 -5.15 -4.36 -14.54
CA PHE A 126 -6.17 -5.00 -15.36
C PHE A 126 -6.64 -4.07 -16.49
N ILE A 127 -7.04 -2.85 -16.18
CA ILE A 127 -7.61 -1.92 -17.15
C ILE A 127 -6.58 -1.55 -18.23
N GLN A 128 -5.35 -1.25 -17.85
CA GLN A 128 -4.30 -0.94 -18.82
C GLN A 128 -3.96 -2.14 -19.71
N THR A 129 -3.95 -3.35 -19.16
CA THR A 129 -3.75 -4.57 -19.96
C THR A 129 -4.93 -4.84 -20.88
N PHE A 130 -6.16 -4.71 -20.39
CA PHE A 130 -7.38 -4.95 -21.16
C PHE A 130 -7.55 -3.96 -22.32
N ASN A 131 -7.10 -2.72 -22.13
CA ASN A 131 -7.12 -1.67 -23.15
C ASN A 131 -5.77 -1.53 -23.88
N ALA A 132 -4.90 -2.54 -23.84
CA ALA A 132 -3.65 -2.48 -24.59
C ALA A 132 -3.94 -2.50 -26.10
N GLU A 133 -3.33 -1.57 -26.82
CA GLU A 133 -3.55 -1.35 -28.25
C GLU A 133 -2.30 -1.71 -29.06
N ASP A 134 -2.51 -2.12 -30.31
CA ASP A 134 -1.43 -2.22 -31.30
C ASP A 134 -1.09 -0.85 -31.93
N SER A 135 -0.10 -0.84 -32.83
CA SER A 135 0.34 0.39 -33.51
C SER A 135 -0.74 1.12 -34.33
N GLN A 136 -1.86 0.47 -34.63
CA GLN A 136 -2.98 1.02 -35.38
C GLN A 136 -4.15 1.44 -34.47
N GLY A 137 -4.02 1.30 -33.14
CA GLY A 137 -5.05 1.64 -32.17
C GLY A 137 -6.15 0.57 -32.03
N ARG A 138 -5.90 -0.66 -32.49
CA ARG A 138 -6.82 -1.79 -32.26
C ARG A 138 -6.51 -2.43 -30.92
N PHE A 139 -7.54 -2.72 -30.13
CA PHE A 139 -7.35 -3.43 -28.86
C PHE A 139 -6.99 -4.89 -29.11
N TYR A 140 -5.96 -5.39 -28.42
CA TYR A 140 -5.63 -6.81 -28.50
C TYR A 140 -6.79 -7.70 -28.00
N THR A 141 -7.59 -7.19 -27.06
CA THR A 141 -8.78 -7.85 -26.52
C THR A 141 -9.92 -7.98 -27.54
N ASP A 142 -9.90 -7.23 -28.66
CA ASP A 142 -10.87 -7.41 -29.74
C ASP A 142 -10.82 -8.81 -30.34
N SER A 143 -9.67 -9.49 -30.30
CA SER A 143 -9.54 -10.89 -30.78
C SER A 143 -10.24 -11.92 -29.89
N PHE A 144 -10.73 -11.53 -28.71
CA PHE A 144 -11.37 -12.40 -27.73
C PHE A 144 -12.91 -12.35 -27.78
N THR A 145 -13.53 -11.49 -28.60
CA THR A 145 -14.99 -11.38 -28.67
C THR A 145 -15.64 -12.72 -29.04
N ASP A 146 -15.17 -13.32 -30.13
CA ASP A 146 -15.74 -14.56 -30.66
C ASP A 146 -15.33 -15.79 -29.82
N PHE A 147 -14.22 -15.66 -29.08
CA PHE A 147 -13.74 -16.68 -28.15
C PHE A 147 -14.61 -16.78 -26.90
N SER A 148 -15.18 -15.66 -26.45
CA SER A 148 -16.00 -15.61 -25.23
C SER A 148 -17.33 -16.37 -25.41
N GLU A 149 -17.90 -16.37 -26.62
CA GLU A 149 -19.12 -17.11 -26.96
C GLU A 149 -18.92 -18.64 -26.96
N GLN A 150 -17.74 -19.11 -27.40
CA GLN A 150 -17.42 -20.54 -27.40
C GLN A 150 -17.29 -21.12 -25.98
N VAL A 151 -16.88 -20.28 -25.04
CA VAL A 151 -16.64 -20.64 -23.65
C VAL A 151 -17.92 -20.88 -22.85
N GLU A 152 -19.03 -20.21 -23.18
CA GLU A 152 -20.31 -20.35 -22.46
C GLU A 152 -20.93 -21.76 -22.57
N ASN A 153 -20.44 -22.58 -23.51
CA ASN A 153 -20.99 -23.90 -23.83
C ASN A 153 -20.27 -25.09 -23.16
N GLU A 154 -19.22 -24.87 -22.36
CA GLU A 154 -18.44 -25.94 -21.70
C GLU A 154 -18.96 -26.24 -20.26
N PRO A 155 -19.22 -27.52 -19.91
CA PRO A 155 -19.77 -27.85 -18.59
C PRO A 155 -18.69 -28.12 -17.52
N PHE A 156 -18.90 -27.54 -16.32
CA PHE A 156 -18.31 -27.89 -15.00
C PHE A 156 -16.88 -27.46 -14.61
N ASP A 157 -16.09 -26.78 -15.45
CA ASP A 157 -14.81 -26.17 -15.01
C ASP A 157 -14.94 -24.66 -14.75
N ILE A 158 -14.16 -24.12 -13.79
CA ILE A 158 -14.04 -22.67 -13.61
C ILE A 158 -13.37 -22.11 -14.87
N VAL A 159 -14.15 -21.43 -15.72
CA VAL A 159 -13.58 -20.77 -16.88
C VAL A 159 -13.09 -19.39 -16.53
N TYR A 160 -11.78 -19.21 -16.62
CA TYR A 160 -11.14 -17.91 -16.47
C TYR A 160 -11.38 -17.08 -17.73
N THR A 161 -12.17 -16.01 -17.57
CA THR A 161 -12.44 -14.99 -18.60
C THR A 161 -12.10 -13.61 -18.05
N PHE A 162 -11.88 -12.63 -18.93
CA PHE A 162 -11.69 -11.24 -18.48
C PHE A 162 -12.86 -10.73 -17.63
N ASP A 163 -14.09 -11.17 -17.92
CA ASP A 163 -15.26 -10.80 -17.12
C ASP A 163 -15.22 -11.38 -15.71
N LEU A 164 -14.76 -12.63 -15.55
CA LEU A 164 -14.55 -13.22 -14.22
C LEU A 164 -13.47 -12.45 -13.45
N ILE A 165 -12.36 -12.09 -14.11
CA ILE A 165 -11.31 -11.26 -13.49
C ILE A 165 -11.87 -9.92 -13.05
N LYS A 166 -12.59 -9.22 -13.94
CA LYS A 166 -13.24 -7.93 -13.66
C LYS A 166 -14.26 -8.03 -12.53
N GLN A 167 -15.06 -9.08 -12.49
CA GLN A 167 -16.01 -9.33 -11.41
C GLN A 167 -15.30 -9.55 -10.07
N ASN A 168 -14.21 -10.34 -10.05
CA ASN A 168 -13.43 -10.58 -8.84
C ASN A 168 -12.74 -9.32 -8.33
N LEU A 169 -12.25 -8.45 -9.22
CA LEU A 169 -11.73 -7.13 -8.86
C LEU A 169 -12.81 -6.22 -8.27
N ASN A 170 -13.98 -6.13 -8.92
CA ASN A 170 -15.12 -5.35 -8.43
C ASN A 170 -15.59 -5.81 -7.03
N GLN A 171 -15.59 -7.13 -6.80
CA GLN A 171 -15.94 -7.74 -5.52
C GLN A 171 -14.76 -7.76 -4.52
N ARG A 172 -13.61 -7.18 -4.87
CA ARG A 172 -12.40 -7.09 -4.05
C ARG A 172 -11.88 -8.44 -3.57
N ARG A 173 -12.02 -9.49 -4.38
CA ARG A 173 -11.59 -10.86 -4.04
C ARG A 173 -10.09 -11.08 -4.19
N TYR A 174 -9.41 -10.25 -4.98
CA TYR A 174 -7.96 -10.34 -5.13
C TYR A 174 -7.24 -9.51 -4.07
N HIS A 175 -6.61 -10.18 -3.11
CA HIS A 175 -5.81 -9.52 -2.07
C HIS A 175 -4.32 -9.44 -2.40
N ARG A 176 -3.89 -10.20 -3.41
CA ARG A 176 -2.48 -10.39 -3.76
C ARG A 176 -2.28 -10.31 -5.26
N LEU A 177 -1.16 -9.71 -5.66
CA LEU A 177 -0.77 -9.55 -7.06
C LEU A 177 -0.51 -10.87 -7.76
N ASP A 178 0.12 -11.84 -7.09
CA ASP A 178 0.40 -13.14 -7.69
C ASP A 178 -0.85 -13.96 -7.99
N VAL A 179 -1.84 -13.94 -7.09
CA VAL A 179 -3.13 -14.61 -7.33
C VAL A 179 -3.86 -13.99 -8.52
N PHE A 180 -3.88 -12.66 -8.60
CA PHE A 180 -4.49 -11.97 -9.75
C PHE A 180 -3.74 -12.26 -11.06
N GLN A 181 -2.41 -12.25 -11.03
CA GLN A 181 -1.56 -12.57 -12.18
C GLN A 181 -1.82 -13.99 -12.68
N ASP A 182 -1.85 -14.98 -11.78
CA ASP A 182 -2.06 -16.37 -12.14
C ASP A 182 -3.41 -16.57 -12.82
N ASP A 183 -4.47 -15.95 -12.29
CA ASP A 183 -5.80 -16.01 -12.88
C ASP A 183 -5.87 -15.31 -14.25
N LEU A 184 -5.18 -14.17 -14.42
CA LEU A 184 -5.07 -13.49 -15.71
C LEU A 184 -4.28 -14.33 -16.73
N PHE A 185 -3.19 -14.98 -16.30
CA PHE A 185 -2.39 -15.85 -17.17
C PHE A 185 -3.17 -17.11 -17.58
N ARG A 186 -4.07 -17.63 -16.74
CA ARG A 186 -4.98 -18.72 -17.14
C ARG A 186 -5.90 -18.33 -18.29
N VAL A 187 -6.35 -17.07 -18.36
CA VAL A 187 -7.12 -16.56 -19.51
C VAL A 187 -6.27 -16.66 -20.79
N PHE A 188 -5.03 -16.18 -20.70
CA PHE A 188 -4.09 -16.17 -21.82
C PHE A 188 -3.69 -17.58 -22.28
N GLU A 189 -3.25 -18.43 -21.37
CA GLU A 189 -2.90 -19.82 -21.66
C GLU A 189 -4.05 -20.60 -22.29
N ARG A 190 -5.29 -20.37 -21.82
CA ARG A 190 -6.47 -21.03 -22.39
C ARG A 190 -6.69 -20.59 -23.85
N ALA A 191 -6.64 -19.28 -24.12
CA ALA A 191 -6.77 -18.75 -25.47
C ALA A 191 -5.68 -19.33 -26.41
N ARG A 192 -4.43 -19.42 -25.94
CA ARG A 192 -3.35 -20.04 -26.71
C ARG A 192 -3.53 -21.54 -26.93
N LYS A 193 -3.98 -22.28 -25.92
CA LYS A 193 -4.21 -23.74 -26.02
C LYS A 193 -5.27 -24.07 -27.07
N LEU A 194 -6.37 -23.32 -27.08
CA LEU A 194 -7.52 -23.57 -27.96
C LEU A 194 -7.34 -23.07 -29.40
N ASN A 195 -6.31 -22.27 -29.68
CA ASN A 195 -6.11 -21.67 -30.99
C ASN A 195 -4.77 -22.05 -31.63
N ASN A 196 -4.70 -21.95 -32.96
CA ASN A 196 -3.48 -22.25 -33.72
C ASN A 196 -2.43 -21.15 -33.54
N VAL A 197 -1.15 -21.51 -33.67
CA VAL A 197 -0.03 -20.57 -33.50
C VAL A 197 -0.08 -19.40 -34.49
N ASP A 198 -0.68 -19.59 -35.65
CA ASP A 198 -0.84 -18.56 -36.70
C ASP A 198 -2.11 -17.71 -36.54
N SER A 199 -2.96 -18.02 -35.55
CA SER A 199 -4.19 -17.26 -35.32
C SER A 199 -3.92 -15.90 -34.67
N GLN A 200 -4.74 -14.91 -35.01
CA GLN A 200 -4.65 -13.56 -34.44
C GLN A 200 -4.76 -13.57 -32.91
N ILE A 201 -5.73 -14.32 -32.35
CA ILE A 201 -5.92 -14.44 -30.90
C ILE A 201 -4.69 -15.03 -30.22
N TYR A 202 -4.02 -16.02 -30.82
CA TYR A 202 -2.79 -16.60 -30.25
C TYR A 202 -1.68 -15.54 -30.15
N GLN A 203 -1.50 -14.73 -31.21
CA GLN A 203 -0.51 -13.66 -31.23
C GLN A 203 -0.86 -12.51 -30.28
N ASP A 204 -2.12 -12.05 -30.29
CA ASP A 204 -2.62 -10.97 -29.43
C ASP A 204 -2.51 -11.34 -27.95
N THR A 205 -2.75 -12.60 -27.61
CA THR A 205 -2.58 -13.10 -26.25
C THR A 205 -1.13 -13.01 -25.77
N ILE A 206 -0.15 -13.29 -26.65
CA ILE A 206 1.28 -13.12 -26.32
C ILE A 206 1.60 -11.65 -26.08
N GLN A 207 1.06 -10.74 -26.91
CA GLN A 207 1.28 -9.31 -26.75
C GLN A 207 0.69 -8.81 -25.43
N LEU A 208 -0.54 -9.22 -25.09
CA LEU A 208 -1.17 -8.88 -23.81
C LEU A 208 -0.36 -9.37 -22.61
N GLN A 209 0.11 -10.62 -22.63
CA GLN A 209 0.89 -11.17 -21.52
C GLN A 209 2.25 -10.47 -21.38
N ARG A 210 2.91 -10.13 -22.49
CA ARG A 210 4.16 -9.33 -22.48
C ARG A 210 3.92 -7.92 -21.97
N PHE A 211 2.87 -7.26 -22.44
CA PHE A 211 2.51 -5.92 -22.00
C PHE A 211 2.27 -5.90 -20.48
N TYR A 212 1.49 -6.86 -19.98
CA TYR A 212 1.23 -7.00 -18.55
C TYR A 212 2.52 -7.18 -17.74
N ILE A 213 3.43 -8.05 -18.18
CA ILE A 213 4.72 -8.31 -17.49
C ILE A 213 5.52 -7.01 -17.33
N HIS A 214 5.67 -6.25 -18.42
CA HIS A 214 6.40 -4.97 -18.39
C HIS A 214 5.71 -3.95 -17.49
N LEU A 215 4.40 -3.76 -17.66
CA LEU A 215 3.63 -2.82 -16.85
C LEU A 215 3.70 -3.16 -15.36
N ARG A 216 3.55 -4.44 -15.00
CA ARG A 216 3.66 -4.91 -13.63
C ARG A 216 5.03 -4.63 -13.04
N ASP A 217 6.10 -4.89 -13.78
CA ASP A 217 7.47 -4.70 -13.31
C ASP A 217 7.78 -3.22 -13.08
N ASP A 218 7.31 -2.34 -13.97
CA ASP A 218 7.40 -0.89 -13.84
C ASP A 218 6.64 -0.40 -12.59
N VAL A 219 5.37 -0.80 -12.45
CA VAL A 219 4.53 -0.35 -11.32
C VAL A 219 5.03 -0.92 -9.99
N CYS A 220 5.59 -2.13 -9.96
CA CYS A 220 6.21 -2.68 -8.76
C CYS A 220 7.61 -2.10 -8.48
N ASN A 221 8.13 -1.24 -9.35
CA ASN A 221 9.50 -0.75 -9.35
C ASN A 221 10.50 -1.91 -9.20
N HIS A 222 10.33 -2.97 -10.00
CA HIS A 222 11.15 -4.18 -9.98
C HIS A 222 11.28 -4.82 -8.58
N GLY A 223 10.24 -4.71 -7.75
CA GLY A 223 10.19 -5.25 -6.39
C GLY A 223 10.63 -4.28 -5.28
N ASN A 224 11.01 -3.05 -5.62
CA ASN A 224 11.33 -2.02 -4.62
C ASN A 224 10.07 -1.41 -3.99
N LEU A 225 8.99 -1.27 -4.76
CA LEU A 225 7.73 -0.69 -4.28
C LEU A 225 6.80 -1.78 -3.72
N LEU A 226 6.66 -2.89 -4.43
CA LEU A 226 5.84 -4.03 -4.02
C LEU A 226 6.60 -5.33 -4.29
N ARG A 227 6.90 -6.10 -3.24
CA ARG A 227 7.44 -7.45 -3.37
C ARG A 227 6.31 -8.46 -3.51
N SER A 228 6.35 -9.26 -4.57
CA SER A 228 5.36 -10.30 -4.86
C SER A 228 6.02 -11.49 -5.55
N PRO A 229 5.61 -12.75 -5.26
CA PRO A 229 6.01 -13.92 -6.04
C PRO A 229 5.71 -13.78 -7.55
N ALA A 230 4.74 -12.94 -7.91
CA ALA A 230 4.40 -12.58 -9.28
C ALA A 230 5.61 -12.17 -10.13
N LEU A 231 6.57 -11.46 -9.53
CA LEU A 231 7.78 -10.94 -10.17
C LEU A 231 8.80 -12.04 -10.52
N LEU A 232 8.62 -13.26 -10.00
CA LEU A 232 9.46 -14.40 -10.39
C LEU A 232 9.18 -14.85 -11.82
N PHE A 233 7.97 -14.58 -12.35
CA PHE A 233 7.64 -14.85 -13.74
C PHE A 233 8.05 -13.67 -14.63
N THR A 234 9.16 -13.84 -15.33
CA THR A 234 9.77 -12.82 -16.20
C THR A 234 9.38 -13.01 -17.66
N GLU A 235 9.72 -12.06 -18.53
CA GLU A 235 9.54 -12.24 -19.98
C GLU A 235 10.30 -13.46 -20.52
N ASN A 236 11.47 -13.78 -19.96
CA ASN A 236 12.21 -15.00 -20.33
C ASN A 236 11.42 -16.27 -19.96
N CYS A 237 10.70 -16.28 -18.84
CA CYS A 237 9.81 -17.39 -18.49
C CYS A 237 8.73 -17.59 -19.57
N LEU A 238 8.11 -16.50 -20.03
CA LEU A 238 7.14 -16.53 -21.13
C LEU A 238 7.76 -17.06 -22.43
N GLN A 239 8.95 -16.59 -22.80
CA GLN A 239 9.64 -17.06 -24.01
C GLN A 239 9.89 -18.58 -23.99
N GLN A 240 10.31 -19.11 -22.84
CA GLN A 240 10.52 -20.55 -22.65
C GLN A 240 9.22 -21.35 -22.72
N GLU A 241 8.13 -20.82 -22.16
CA GLU A 241 6.80 -21.43 -22.23
C GLU A 241 6.30 -21.52 -23.68
N LEU A 242 6.37 -20.41 -24.42
CA LEU A 242 5.93 -20.35 -25.82
C LEU A 242 6.75 -21.28 -26.75
N ALA A 243 8.04 -21.47 -26.46
CA ALA A 243 8.86 -22.43 -27.20
C ALA A 243 8.39 -23.89 -27.00
N ARG A 244 7.97 -24.24 -25.78
CA ARG A 244 7.39 -25.55 -25.46
C ARG A 244 6.02 -25.72 -26.12
N GLU A 245 5.16 -24.71 -26.02
CA GLU A 245 3.83 -24.77 -26.66
C GLU A 245 3.89 -25.00 -28.18
N ARG A 246 4.84 -24.34 -28.87
CA ARG A 246 5.04 -24.52 -30.31
C ARG A 246 5.47 -25.94 -30.66
N THR A 247 6.45 -26.48 -29.94
CA THR A 247 6.92 -27.85 -30.17
C THR A 247 5.84 -28.90 -29.90
N GLU A 248 5.01 -28.71 -28.86
CA GLU A 248 3.86 -29.57 -28.59
C GLU A 248 2.82 -29.52 -29.72
N LYS A 249 2.45 -28.33 -30.20
CA LYS A 249 1.48 -28.16 -31.29
C LYS A 249 1.97 -28.74 -32.62
N ASP A 250 3.26 -28.60 -32.95
CA ASP A 250 3.85 -29.18 -34.16
C ASP A 250 3.84 -30.73 -34.14
N THR A 251 3.96 -31.33 -32.96
CA THR A 251 3.96 -32.80 -32.77
C THR A 251 2.56 -33.40 -32.92
N VAL A 252 1.49 -32.62 -32.66
CA VAL A 252 0.09 -33.07 -32.76
C VAL A 252 -0.44 -33.01 -34.20
N VAL A 253 0.18 -32.20 -35.06
CA VAL A 253 -0.23 -31.99 -36.47
C VAL A 253 0.55 -32.90 -37.45
N SER A 254 1.59 -33.59 -36.99
CA SER A 254 2.44 -34.53 -37.76
C SER A 254 1.97 -35.97 -37.63
#